data_AF-C0DAL5-F1
#
_entry.id   AF-C0DAL5-F1
#
_cell.length_a   1.000
_cell.length_b   1.000
_cell.length_c   1.000
_cell.angle_alpha   90.00
_cell.angle_beta   90.00
_cell.angle_gamma   90.00
#
_symmetry.space_group_name_H-M   'P 1'
#
loop_
_entity.id
_entity.type
_entity.pdbx_description
1 polymer ?
#
loop_
_entity_poly.entity_id
_entity_poly.type
_entity_poly.pdbx_seq_one_letter_code
_entity_poly.pdbx_strand_id
1 'polypeptide(L)' 'MKKVIAACIERILDFDTPEEAAAYIDGLRNKKTNFVIVSREEAGGKYRIRVKEQYNKSPMIQD' A
#
# COMPACT_ATOMS: atom_id res chain seq x y z
N MET A 1 11.66 17.66 21.75
CA MET A 1 11.30 17.62 20.31
C MET A 1 11.57 16.23 19.76
N LYS A 2 10.70 15.71 18.87
CA LYS A 2 10.88 14.40 18.24
C LYS A 2 11.49 14.55 16.83
N LYS A 3 12.42 13.67 16.48
CA LYS A 3 12.99 13.57 15.12
C LYS A 3 12.46 12.28 14.48
N VAL A 4 11.77 12.40 13.34
CA VAL A 4 11.33 11.25 12.55
C VAL A 4 12.50 10.83 11.66
N ILE A 5 12.95 9.57 11.80
CA ILE A 5 14.06 9.01 11.00
C ILE A 5 13.56 8.34 9.73
N ALA A 6 12.44 7.61 9.84
CA ALA A 6 11.77 6.95 8.74
C ALA A 6 10.28 6.78 9.09
N ALA A 7 9.42 6.81 8.08
CA ALA A 7 7.98 6.60 8.16
C ALA A 7 7.40 6.10 6.83
N CYS A 8 6.25 5.42 6.89
CA CYS A 8 5.43 5.06 5.74
C CYS A 8 3.95 5.14 6.12
N ILE A 9 3.08 5.22 5.12
CA ILE A 9 1.64 5.07 5.30
C ILE A 9 1.28 3.62 5.03
N GLU A 10 0.71 2.93 6.01
CA GLU A 10 0.18 1.58 5.83
C GLU A 10 -1.33 1.62 5.66
N ARG A 11 -1.83 0.98 4.59
CA ARG A 11 -3.27 0.84 4.31
C ARG A 11 -3.62 -0.64 4.23
N ILE A 12 -4.71 -1.02 4.89
CA ILE A 12 -5.37 -2.31 4.77
C ILE A 12 -6.72 -2.04 4.13
N LEU A 13 -7.00 -2.67 3.00
CA LEU A 13 -8.16 -2.38 2.16
C LEU A 13 -8.85 -3.69 1.80
N ASP A 14 -10.17 -3.72 1.98
CA ASP A 14 -11.03 -4.80 1.50
C ASP A 14 -11.70 -4.38 0.20
N PHE A 15 -11.74 -5.30 -0.75
CA PHE A 15 -12.42 -5.17 -2.03
C PHE A 15 -13.46 -6.27 -2.18
N ASP A 16 -14.48 -6.00 -2.98
CA ASP A 16 -15.53 -6.98 -3.25
C ASP A 16 -15.02 -8.06 -4.19
N THR A 17 -14.10 -7.71 -5.09
CA THR A 17 -13.47 -8.66 -6.01
C THR A 17 -11.95 -8.44 -6.15
N PRO A 18 -11.19 -9.46 -6.58
CA PRO A 18 -9.76 -9.33 -6.88
C PRO A 18 -9.46 -8.28 -7.96
N GLU A 19 -10.36 -8.10 -8.93
CA GLU A 19 -10.20 -7.15 -10.05
C GLU A 19 -10.18 -5.70 -9.58
N GLU A 20 -11.04 -5.35 -8.61
CA GLU A 20 -11.03 -4.01 -8.00
C GLU A 20 -9.71 -3.72 -7.28
N ALA A 21 -9.18 -4.72 -6.57
CA ALA A 21 -7.89 -4.61 -5.91
C ALA A 21 -6.74 -4.45 -6.91
N ALA A 22 -6.79 -5.16 -8.05
CA ALA A 22 -5.82 -5.03 -9.13
C ALA A 22 -5.86 -3.61 -9.74
N ALA A 23 -7.05 -3.09 -10.07
CA ALA A 23 -7.22 -1.74 -10.59
C ALA A 23 -6.68 -0.67 -9.64
N TYR A 24 -6.89 -0.85 -8.33
CA TYR A 24 -6.33 0.04 -7.31
C TYR A 24 -4.79 0.00 -7.29
N ILE A 25 -4.19 -1.19 -7.32
CA ILE A 25 -2.73 -1.38 -7.35
C ILE A 25 -2.13 -0.73 -8.60
N ASP A 26 -2.75 -0.89 -9.76
CA ASP A 26 -2.29 -0.26 -11.00
C ASP A 26 -2.41 1.26 -10.93
N GLY A 27 -3.45 1.78 -10.28
CA GLY A 27 -3.58 3.20 -9.94
C GLY A 27 -2.43 3.70 -9.07
N LEU A 28 -1.90 2.89 -8.13
CA LEU A 28 -0.71 3.24 -7.35
C LEU A 28 0.56 3.25 -8.19
N ARG A 29 0.72 2.32 -9.14
CA ARG A 29 1.88 2.29 -10.06
C ARG A 29 2.00 3.54 -10.92
N ASN A 30 0.86 4.17 -11.23
CA ASN A 30 0.83 5.42 -11.98
C ASN A 30 1.24 6.66 -11.14
N LYS A 31 1.38 6.51 -9.81
CA LYS A 31 1.84 7.60 -8.93
C LYS A 31 3.37 7.62 -8.86
N LYS A 32 3.95 8.83 -8.71
CA LYS A 32 5.39 9.04 -8.51
C LYS A 32 5.86 8.71 -7.07
N THR A 33 5.14 7.87 -6.34
CA THR A 33 5.39 7.59 -4.93
C THR A 33 5.65 6.10 -4.76
N ASN A 34 6.76 5.77 -4.11
CA ASN A 34 7.17 4.38 -3.93
C ASN A 34 6.20 3.66 -2.99
N PHE A 35 5.86 2.43 -3.32
CA PHE A 35 5.01 1.60 -2.48
C PHE A 35 5.41 0.13 -2.61
N VAL A 36 5.07 -0.64 -1.58
CA VAL A 36 5.23 -2.10 -1.56
C VAL A 36 3.92 -2.75 -1.16
N ILE A 37 3.63 -3.89 -1.79
CA ILE A 37 2.51 -4.74 -1.41
C ILE A 37 3.01 -5.67 -0.32
N VAL A 38 2.41 -5.60 0.87
CA VAL A 38 2.79 -6.40 2.04
C VAL A 38 2.09 -7.76 2.02
N SER A 39 0.79 -7.79 1.72
CA SER A 39 0.04 -9.04 1.60
C SER A 39 -1.20 -8.87 0.71
N ARG A 40 -1.70 -10.01 0.24
CA ARG A 40 -2.95 -10.19 -0.48
C ARG A 40 -3.63 -11.45 0.05
N GLU A 41 -4.86 -11.34 0.51
CA GLU A 41 -5.57 -12.40 1.21
C GLU A 41 -7.03 -12.43 0.77
N GLU A 42 -7.58 -13.62 0.54
CA GLU A 42 -9.02 -13.82 0.39
C GLU A 42 -9.59 -14.35 1.68
N ALA A 43 -10.48 -13.58 2.32
CA ALA A 43 -11.09 -13.96 3.59
C ALA A 43 -12.54 -13.46 3.65
N GLY A 44 -13.47 -14.36 4.00
CA GLY A 44 -14.87 -13.99 4.22
C GLY A 44 -15.59 -13.42 3.00
N GLY A 45 -15.21 -13.85 1.79
CA GLY A 45 -15.82 -13.36 0.54
C GLY A 45 -15.37 -11.96 0.13
N LYS A 46 -14.29 -11.45 0.73
CA LYS A 46 -13.62 -10.20 0.34
C LYS A 46 -12.18 -10.47 -0.07
N TYR A 47 -11.63 -9.57 -0.89
CA TYR A 47 -10.22 -9.54 -1.24
C TYR A 47 -9.50 -8.44 -0.45
N ARG A 48 -8.66 -8.81 0.50
CA ARG A 48 -7.90 -7.90 1.34
C ARG A 48 -6.50 -7.69 0.79
N ILE A 49 -6.08 -6.44 0.68
CA ILE A 49 -4.66 -6.10 0.43
C ILE A 49 -4.11 -5.24 1.55
N ARG A 50 -2.81 -5.40 1.80
CA ARG A 50 -2.04 -4.52 2.68
C ARG A 50 -0.93 -3.87 1.87
N VAL A 51 -0.86 -2.54 1.89
CA VAL A 51 0.10 -1.75 1.11
C VAL A 51 0.79 -0.76 2.02
N LYS A 52 2.11 -0.64 1.89
CA LYS A 52 2.88 0.47 2.46
C LYS A 52 3.26 1.45 1.36
N GLU A 53 2.92 2.72 1.53
CA GLU A 53 3.24 3.82 0.63
C GLU A 53 4.25 4.77 1.31
N GLN A 54 5.17 5.32 0.53
CA GLN A 54 6.22 6.21 1.01
C GLN A 54 5.60 7.50 1.56
N TYR A 55 6.00 7.89 2.77
CA TYR A 55 5.58 9.14 3.39
C TYR A 55 6.64 10.22 3.20
N ASN A 56 6.32 11.33 2.54
CA ASN A 56 7.19 12.51 2.42
C ASN A 56 8.66 12.20 2.05
N LYS A 57 8.88 11.36 1.02
CA LYS A 57 10.23 10.92 0.58
C LYS A 57 11.07 10.24 1.66
N SER A 58 10.41 9.70 2.69
CA SER A 58 11.05 8.92 3.74
C SER A 58 11.83 7.73 3.16
N PRO A 59 13.00 7.40 3.72
CA PRO A 59 13.83 6.29 3.24
C PRO A 59 13.30 4.91 3.66
N MET A 60 12.11 4.82 4.27
CA MET A 60 11.54 3.56 4.76
C MET A 60 11.17 2.57 3.64
N ILE A 61 10.85 3.10 2.45
CA ILE A 61 10.55 2.34 1.25
C ILE A 61 11.48 2.87 0.16
N GLN A 62 12.36 2.01 -0.33
CA GLN A 62 13.35 2.30 -1.38
C GLN A 62 13.08 1.33 -2.54
N ASP A 63 13.32 1.80 -3.78
CA ASP A 63 13.18 1.00 -5.00
C ASP A 63 14.23 -0.11 -5.10
#